data_AF-A0AAC9I7Q5-F1
#
_entry.id   AF-A0AAC9I7Q5-F1
#
_cell.length_a   1.000
_cell.length_b   1.000
_cell.length_c   1.000
_cell.angle_alpha   90.00
_cell.angle_beta   90.00
_cell.angle_gamma   90.00
#
_symmetry.space_group_name_H-M   'P 1'
#
loop_
_entity.id
_entity.type
_entity.pdbx_description
1 polymer ?
#
loop_
_entity_poly.entity_id
_entity_poly.type
_entity_poly.pdbx_seq_one_letter_code
_entity_poly.pdbx_strand_id
1 'polypeptide(L)'
;MKARRRKIILSILVFIFYTATFYAQTTYCNPINISYRFCIKKDNWGWISGTQSYREGADPTMLVFKKEYYLFVSKSGGYWHSKDMIAWDFITTNDLPWEEYAPTVVEMNGEVYFMAAGQKLYKTSDPKSGKWTYIRNYKFSSFTDPCLFLDDDKRLYLYYGSADNLPLYGIELDVKNNFEPIGKIQPMVSLHLDKYGWENKGEDQLLNIPKSWLEGAWLNKYRGKYYFQYASPLQGKEYNDAVYIGDNPLGPYTIAKQNPYAYKPTGFAFGAGHGNTFQDNYGNYWHTGTVGVNIYHLFERRINLIPAAFDKEDNLYSNSYLADYPHYIPNKNLKGNTDLFTGWMLLSYNKKVETSSVLENFNPENAVDENIRTFWSAKTGNKGEWLSLDLEKEYTVRAIQINFTDKDTELLGRADYKPYQYVIEYSNDKKNWEVLIDKSNNANDYPHDYFELSKSVKGRYFRITNHNVPDGKFAISGFRIFGRGNDKLPKSVVNVKIERNDSDKKKATLTWDKVSNATGYIVRYGLAKDKLYLNHQVYSDTSATILSLDKDAEYFYVVDAFNESGITKGK
;
A
#
# COMPACT_ATOMS: atom_id res chain seq x y z
N MET A 1 -79.26 -44.41 0.93
CA MET A 1 -77.94 -45.05 0.70
C MET A 1 -77.25 -44.33 -0.46
N LYS A 2 -76.02 -43.83 -0.46
CA LYS A 2 -74.86 -43.75 0.44
C LYS A 2 -74.20 -42.40 0.13
N ALA A 3 -73.85 -41.61 1.14
CA ALA A 3 -73.14 -40.34 0.98
C ALA A 3 -71.68 -40.58 0.54
N ARG A 4 -71.23 -39.95 -0.55
CA ARG A 4 -69.82 -39.91 -0.95
C ARG A 4 -69.20 -38.58 -0.46
N ARG A 5 -68.44 -38.65 0.64
CA ARG A 5 -67.58 -37.55 1.10
C ARG A 5 -66.42 -37.37 0.11
N ARG A 6 -66.31 -36.18 -0.52
CA ARG A 6 -65.08 -35.75 -1.20
C ARG A 6 -64.15 -35.14 -0.14
N LYS A 7 -62.98 -35.75 0.08
CA LYS A 7 -61.87 -35.12 0.82
C LYS A 7 -61.13 -34.20 -0.14
N ILE A 8 -61.12 -32.90 0.13
CA ILE A 8 -60.20 -31.94 -0.50
C ILE A 8 -58.93 -31.95 0.35
N ILE A 9 -57.81 -32.40 -0.23
CA ILE A 9 -56.49 -32.26 0.38
C ILE A 9 -55.94 -30.93 -0.11
N LEU A 10 -55.78 -29.97 0.80
CA LEU A 10 -55.14 -28.68 0.54
C LEU A 10 -53.65 -28.85 0.84
N SER A 11 -52.81 -28.96 -0.20
CA SER A 11 -51.36 -28.97 -0.05
C SER A 11 -50.85 -27.54 0.10
N ILE A 12 -50.43 -27.16 1.31
CA ILE A 12 -49.75 -25.88 1.57
C ILE A 12 -48.28 -26.05 1.17
N LEU A 13 -47.89 -25.39 0.07
CA LEU A 13 -46.48 -25.23 -0.33
C LEU A 13 -45.86 -24.07 0.48
N VAL A 14 -45.03 -24.42 1.46
CA VAL A 14 -44.18 -23.45 2.17
C VAL A 14 -42.95 -23.19 1.33
N PHE A 15 -42.88 -22.02 0.69
CA PHE A 15 -41.65 -21.53 0.06
C PHE A 15 -40.68 -21.06 1.14
N ILE A 16 -39.65 -21.85 1.42
CA ILE A 16 -38.50 -21.43 2.23
C ILE A 16 -37.61 -20.57 1.32
N PHE A 17 -37.67 -19.25 1.50
CA PHE A 17 -36.69 -18.34 0.92
C PHE A 17 -35.37 -18.51 1.67
N TYR A 18 -34.38 -19.16 1.06
CA TYR A 18 -32.99 -19.06 1.49
C TYR A 18 -32.48 -17.66 1.12
N THR A 19 -32.41 -16.74 2.08
CA THR A 19 -31.59 -15.55 1.92
C THR A 19 -30.14 -15.96 2.08
N ALA A 20 -29.42 -16.09 0.97
CA ALA A 20 -27.97 -16.18 1.00
C ALA A 20 -27.43 -14.83 1.54
N THR A 21 -27.04 -14.80 2.81
CA THR A 21 -26.22 -13.71 3.34
C THR A 21 -24.87 -13.77 2.62
N PHE A 22 -24.66 -12.82 1.70
CA PHE A 22 -23.36 -12.61 1.08
C PHE A 22 -22.36 -12.19 2.16
N TYR A 23 -21.24 -12.90 2.26
CA TYR A 23 -20.13 -12.53 3.11
C TYR A 23 -19.50 -11.24 2.59
N ALA A 24 -19.52 -10.18 3.38
CA ALA A 24 -18.79 -8.95 3.08
C ALA A 24 -17.39 -9.03 3.67
N GLN A 25 -16.38 -8.80 2.84
CA GLN A 25 -15.00 -8.64 3.30
C GLN A 25 -14.91 -7.45 4.27
N THR A 26 -14.13 -7.61 5.33
CA THR A 26 -13.92 -6.64 6.41
C THR A 26 -12.45 -6.26 6.58
N THR A 27 -11.56 -6.96 5.88
CA THR A 27 -10.11 -6.81 5.98
C THR A 27 -9.50 -6.45 4.64
N TYR A 28 -8.28 -5.93 4.68
CA TYR A 28 -7.45 -5.66 3.50
C TYR A 28 -5.99 -6.03 3.80
N CYS A 29 -5.18 -6.12 2.76
CA CYS A 29 -3.74 -6.34 2.85
C CYS A 29 -3.05 -5.46 1.82
N ASN A 30 -1.89 -4.90 2.16
CA ASN A 30 -1.07 -4.15 1.22
C ASN A 30 -0.18 -5.10 0.38
N PRO A 31 0.16 -4.77 -0.89
CA PRO A 31 -0.37 -3.63 -1.64
C PRO A 31 -1.87 -3.78 -1.91
N ILE A 32 -2.59 -2.66 -2.03
CA ILE A 32 -4.06 -2.70 -2.12
C ILE A 32 -4.54 -3.42 -3.39
N ASN A 33 -5.67 -4.10 -3.30
CA ASN A 33 -6.21 -4.94 -4.36
C ASN A 33 -6.96 -4.11 -5.43
N ILE A 34 -6.23 -3.49 -6.35
CA ILE A 34 -6.78 -2.69 -7.45
C ILE A 34 -6.24 -3.12 -8.81
N SER A 35 -6.90 -2.67 -9.88
CA SER A 35 -6.55 -2.98 -11.27
C SER A 35 -5.41 -2.13 -11.82
N TYR A 36 -4.18 -2.37 -11.34
CA TYR A 36 -2.96 -1.71 -11.83
C TYR A 36 -2.78 -1.90 -13.33
N ARG A 37 -2.40 -0.85 -14.05
CA ARG A 37 -2.31 -0.87 -15.51
C ARG A 37 -0.90 -1.22 -15.98
N PHE A 38 -0.75 -1.89 -17.13
CA PHE A 38 0.54 -2.00 -17.82
C PHE A 38 1.04 -0.64 -18.32
N CYS A 39 2.35 -0.47 -18.44
CA CYS A 39 2.93 0.73 -19.02
C CYS A 39 2.39 0.98 -20.44
N ILE A 40 2.34 2.25 -20.87
CA ILE A 40 1.83 2.61 -22.22
C ILE A 40 2.88 2.50 -23.32
N LYS A 41 4.15 2.46 -22.92
CA LYS A 41 5.30 2.25 -23.78
C LYS A 41 6.38 1.59 -22.93
N LYS A 42 7.17 0.73 -23.55
CA LYS A 42 8.44 0.28 -22.98
C LYS A 42 9.40 1.45 -23.07
N ASP A 43 9.68 2.09 -21.94
CA ASP A 43 10.64 3.18 -21.87
C ASP A 43 12.02 2.68 -21.44
N ASN A 44 13.04 3.27 -22.05
CA ASN A 44 14.44 3.10 -21.65
C ASN A 44 14.88 4.26 -20.74
N TRP A 45 13.95 4.91 -20.05
CA TRP A 45 14.23 6.08 -19.22
C TRP A 45 14.48 5.66 -17.77
N GLY A 46 15.75 5.62 -17.36
CA GLY A 46 16.15 5.26 -16.01
C GLY A 46 17.39 4.37 -15.98
N TRP A 47 17.87 4.08 -14.76
CA TRP A 47 19.08 3.27 -14.52
C TRP A 47 18.80 1.76 -14.49
N ILE A 48 17.51 1.37 -14.49
CA ILE A 48 17.01 0.02 -14.77
C ILE A 48 16.32 0.12 -16.13
N SER A 49 16.90 -0.46 -17.18
CA SER A 49 16.28 -0.47 -18.51
C SER A 49 15.17 -1.52 -18.55
N GLY A 50 13.94 -1.09 -18.89
CA GLY A 50 12.82 -2.00 -19.07
C GLY A 50 13.06 -2.97 -20.21
N THR A 51 13.35 -4.24 -19.90
CA THR A 51 13.48 -5.30 -20.91
C THR A 51 12.11 -5.83 -21.37
N GLN A 52 11.04 -5.56 -20.62
CA GLN A 52 9.67 -6.00 -20.88
C GLN A 52 8.64 -4.99 -20.36
N SER A 53 7.35 -5.24 -20.61
CA SER A 53 6.27 -4.48 -20.00
C SER A 53 6.18 -4.77 -18.49
N TYR A 54 5.60 -3.82 -17.75
CA TYR A 54 5.40 -3.86 -16.31
C TYR A 54 4.11 -3.12 -15.95
N ARG A 55 3.56 -3.39 -14.76
CA ARG A 55 2.44 -2.62 -14.22
C ARG A 55 2.91 -1.49 -13.32
N GLU A 56 2.19 -0.38 -13.32
CA GLU A 56 2.48 0.75 -12.44
C GLU A 56 1.22 1.38 -11.84
N GLY A 57 1.43 2.02 -10.69
CA GLY A 57 0.49 2.87 -9.99
C GLY A 57 1.18 3.43 -8.75
N ALA A 58 1.26 4.75 -8.66
CA ALA A 58 1.95 5.45 -7.60
C ALA A 58 1.38 6.84 -7.35
N ASP A 59 1.96 7.54 -6.37
CA ASP A 59 1.64 8.92 -6.05
C ASP A 59 0.12 9.08 -5.75
N PRO A 60 -0.46 8.23 -4.87
CA PRO A 60 -1.89 8.15 -4.67
C PRO A 60 -2.45 9.38 -3.94
N THR A 61 -3.50 9.98 -4.49
CA THR A 61 -4.37 10.91 -3.76
C THR A 61 -5.75 10.31 -3.59
N MET A 62 -6.14 10.09 -2.33
CA MET A 62 -7.47 9.71 -1.90
C MET A 62 -8.30 10.93 -1.54
N LEU A 63 -9.53 10.96 -2.05
CA LEU A 63 -10.55 11.95 -1.71
C LEU A 63 -11.82 11.27 -1.23
N VAL A 64 -12.36 11.74 -0.10
CA VAL A 64 -13.74 11.43 0.29
C VAL A 64 -14.66 12.51 -0.26
N PHE A 65 -15.57 12.13 -1.15
CA PHE A 65 -16.54 13.02 -1.77
C PHE A 65 -17.93 12.41 -1.70
N LYS A 66 -18.91 13.16 -1.16
CA LYS A 66 -20.31 12.70 -0.99
C LYS A 66 -20.42 11.32 -0.30
N LYS A 67 -19.61 11.11 0.74
CA LYS A 67 -19.50 9.87 1.54
C LYS A 67 -19.01 8.64 0.77
N GLU A 68 -18.24 8.84 -0.29
CA GLU A 68 -17.62 7.78 -1.05
C GLU A 68 -16.16 8.13 -1.36
N TYR A 69 -15.36 7.12 -1.70
CA TYR A 69 -13.92 7.23 -1.85
C TYR A 69 -13.53 7.28 -3.33
N TYR A 70 -12.61 8.16 -3.66
CA TYR A 70 -12.03 8.28 -5.00
C TYR A 70 -10.51 8.29 -4.89
N LEU A 71 -9.87 7.34 -5.56
CA LEU A 71 -8.43 7.13 -5.56
C LEU A 71 -7.85 7.51 -6.93
N PHE A 72 -7.04 8.56 -6.95
CA PHE A 72 -6.32 9.04 -8.13
C PHE A 72 -4.86 8.63 -8.01
N VAL A 73 -4.30 8.07 -9.08
CA VAL A 73 -2.95 7.48 -9.06
C VAL A 73 -2.28 7.79 -10.39
N SER A 74 -0.97 8.08 -10.34
CA SER A 74 -0.14 8.26 -11.54
C SER A 74 -0.30 7.11 -12.53
N LYS A 75 -0.25 7.43 -13.83
CA LYS A 75 -0.11 6.45 -14.93
C LYS A 75 -1.18 5.36 -14.98
N SER A 76 -2.36 5.65 -14.44
CA SER A 76 -3.41 4.65 -14.23
C SER A 76 -4.44 4.58 -15.36
N GLY A 77 -4.46 5.56 -16.27
CA GLY A 77 -5.44 5.65 -17.36
C GLY A 77 -6.87 5.98 -16.90
N GLY A 78 -7.02 6.50 -15.68
CA GLY A 78 -8.28 6.71 -14.98
C GLY A 78 -8.07 6.70 -13.46
N TYR A 79 -9.14 6.47 -12.69
CA TYR A 79 -9.14 6.52 -11.23
C TYR A 79 -10.17 5.52 -10.68
N TRP A 80 -10.06 5.19 -9.40
CA TRP A 80 -10.96 4.21 -8.77
C TRP A 80 -11.97 4.89 -7.87
N HIS A 81 -13.15 4.30 -7.78
CA HIS A 81 -14.22 4.65 -6.88
C HIS A 81 -14.51 3.48 -5.94
N SER A 82 -14.81 3.78 -4.69
CA SER A 82 -15.22 2.78 -3.70
C SER A 82 -16.22 3.35 -2.70
N LYS A 83 -17.00 2.47 -2.08
CA LYS A 83 -17.87 2.79 -0.94
C LYS A 83 -17.29 2.36 0.41
N ASP A 84 -16.28 1.49 0.39
CA ASP A 84 -15.77 0.78 1.57
C ASP A 84 -14.24 0.65 1.61
N MET A 85 -13.51 1.21 0.64
CA MET A 85 -12.06 1.08 0.44
C MET A 85 -11.58 -0.36 0.18
N ILE A 86 -12.51 -1.30 -0.05
CA ILE A 86 -12.22 -2.72 -0.31
C ILE A 86 -12.54 -3.05 -1.76
N ALA A 87 -13.77 -2.77 -2.19
CA ALA A 87 -14.21 -3.01 -3.55
C ALA A 87 -14.05 -1.73 -4.37
N TRP A 88 -13.35 -1.83 -5.49
CA TRP A 88 -12.97 -0.68 -6.32
C TRP A 88 -13.51 -0.82 -7.74
N ASP A 89 -14.32 0.15 -8.15
CA ASP A 89 -14.78 0.32 -9.52
C ASP A 89 -13.84 1.27 -10.25
N PHE A 90 -13.36 0.89 -11.43
CA PHE A 90 -12.46 1.73 -12.21
C PHE A 90 -13.25 2.66 -13.15
N ILE A 91 -12.94 3.96 -13.12
CA ILE A 91 -13.55 4.99 -13.94
C ILE A 91 -12.55 5.48 -14.98
N THR A 92 -12.91 5.34 -16.25
CA THR A 92 -12.16 5.88 -17.40
C THR A 92 -12.71 7.22 -17.84
N THR A 93 -11.85 8.09 -18.35
CA THR A 93 -12.27 9.31 -19.07
C THR A 93 -11.17 9.81 -19.99
N ASN A 94 -11.57 10.56 -21.03
CA ASN A 94 -10.65 11.23 -21.95
C ASN A 94 -10.45 12.72 -21.60
N ASP A 95 -11.14 13.23 -20.59
CA ASP A 95 -11.12 14.67 -20.25
C ASP A 95 -9.89 15.07 -19.43
N LEU A 96 -9.28 14.12 -18.71
CA LEU A 96 -8.15 14.35 -17.82
C LEU A 96 -6.84 13.78 -18.37
N PRO A 97 -5.68 14.37 -18.01
CA PRO A 97 -4.38 13.96 -18.53
C PRO A 97 -3.80 12.80 -17.72
N TRP A 98 -4.37 11.60 -17.84
CA TRP A 98 -4.04 10.43 -16.99
C TRP A 98 -2.63 9.88 -17.11
N GLU A 99 -1.89 10.32 -18.13
CA GLU A 99 -0.50 9.96 -18.33
C GLU A 99 0.47 10.90 -17.60
N GLU A 100 -0.04 11.93 -16.92
CA GLU A 100 0.75 12.78 -16.02
C GLU A 100 1.00 12.06 -14.69
N TYR A 101 2.07 12.47 -14.01
CA TYR A 101 2.41 12.01 -12.66
C TYR A 101 1.79 12.91 -11.59
N ALA A 102 1.67 12.34 -10.39
CA ALA A 102 1.30 12.97 -9.14
C ALA A 102 -0.01 13.77 -9.22
N PRO A 103 -1.16 13.08 -9.32
CA PRO A 103 -2.45 13.75 -9.28
C PRO A 103 -2.75 14.28 -7.87
N THR A 104 -3.30 15.50 -7.79
CA THR A 104 -3.94 16.05 -6.58
C THR A 104 -5.41 16.31 -6.86
N VAL A 105 -6.22 16.15 -5.82
CA VAL A 105 -7.63 16.52 -5.83
C VAL A 105 -8.04 17.24 -4.55
N VAL A 106 -8.98 18.17 -4.68
CA VAL A 106 -9.60 18.87 -3.55
C VAL A 106 -11.09 19.08 -3.81
N GLU A 107 -11.90 18.97 -2.77
CA GLU A 107 -13.32 19.34 -2.82
C GLU A 107 -13.47 20.83 -2.53
N MET A 108 -14.24 21.53 -3.36
CA MET A 108 -14.60 22.92 -3.13
C MET A 108 -16.03 23.16 -3.64
N ASN A 109 -16.92 23.56 -2.73
CA ASN A 109 -18.31 23.94 -3.02
C ASN A 109 -19.13 22.86 -3.76
N GLY A 110 -18.94 21.59 -3.40
CA GLY A 110 -19.67 20.46 -4.00
C GLY A 110 -19.13 20.03 -5.37
N GLU A 111 -17.99 20.57 -5.81
CA GLU A 111 -17.22 20.13 -6.97
C GLU A 111 -15.86 19.61 -6.53
N VAL A 112 -15.33 18.64 -7.28
CA VAL A 112 -13.97 18.13 -7.15
C VAL A 112 -13.09 18.83 -8.18
N TYR A 113 -11.93 19.30 -7.75
CA TYR A 113 -10.91 19.91 -8.59
C TYR A 113 -9.73 18.97 -8.72
N PHE A 114 -9.20 18.81 -9.93
CA PHE A 114 -8.08 17.92 -10.25
C PHE A 114 -6.94 18.68 -10.91
N MET A 115 -5.70 18.32 -10.56
CA MET A 115 -4.48 18.73 -11.24
C MET A 115 -3.44 17.62 -11.17
N ALA A 116 -2.49 17.60 -12.11
CA ALA A 116 -1.31 16.73 -12.12
C ALA A 116 -0.09 17.52 -12.64
N ALA A 117 1.07 16.87 -12.81
CA ALA A 117 2.33 17.51 -13.23
C ALA A 117 2.21 18.41 -14.48
N GLY A 118 1.27 18.15 -15.39
CA GLY A 118 0.97 18.99 -16.55
C GLY A 118 0.35 20.36 -16.26
N GLN A 119 0.13 20.73 -14.99
CA GLN A 119 -0.38 22.03 -14.49
C GLN A 119 -1.77 22.45 -15.01
N LYS A 120 -2.54 21.53 -15.57
CA LYS A 120 -3.91 21.79 -16.02
C LYS A 120 -4.89 21.55 -14.87
N LEU A 121 -5.74 22.54 -14.60
CA LEU A 121 -6.79 22.47 -13.61
C LEU A 121 -8.12 22.08 -14.27
N TYR A 122 -8.81 21.11 -13.67
CA TYR A 122 -10.10 20.61 -14.10
C TYR A 122 -11.08 20.55 -12.92
N LYS A 123 -12.38 20.44 -13.22
CA LYS A 123 -13.40 20.18 -12.20
C LYS A 123 -14.53 19.27 -12.64
N THR A 124 -15.23 18.68 -11.67
CA THR A 124 -16.49 17.95 -11.87
C THR A 124 -17.36 17.98 -10.62
N SER A 125 -18.68 17.97 -10.76
CA SER A 125 -19.63 17.77 -9.64
C SER A 125 -20.08 16.30 -9.50
N ASP A 126 -19.74 15.47 -10.49
CA ASP A 126 -20.08 14.05 -10.57
C ASP A 126 -18.89 13.24 -11.10
N PRO A 127 -17.90 12.94 -10.24
CA PRO A 127 -16.74 12.14 -10.63
C PRO A 127 -17.13 10.72 -11.07
N LYS A 128 -18.30 10.17 -10.70
CA LYS A 128 -18.70 8.84 -11.23
C LYS A 128 -18.96 8.85 -12.73
N SER A 129 -19.42 9.98 -13.27
CA SER A 129 -19.70 10.11 -14.70
C SER A 129 -18.45 10.04 -15.57
N GLY A 130 -17.26 10.22 -14.97
CA GLY A 130 -16.03 10.40 -15.73
C GLY A 130 -15.93 11.75 -16.45
N LYS A 131 -16.92 12.64 -16.37
CA LYS A 131 -16.92 13.89 -17.14
C LYS A 131 -16.25 15.01 -16.35
N TRP A 132 -15.27 15.67 -16.96
CA TRP A 132 -14.53 16.77 -16.35
C TRP A 132 -14.51 18.00 -17.25
N THR A 133 -14.57 19.17 -16.64
CA THR A 133 -14.48 20.46 -17.32
C THR A 133 -13.09 21.05 -17.10
N TYR A 134 -12.37 21.32 -18.18
CA TYR A 134 -11.12 22.07 -18.13
C TYR A 134 -11.37 23.52 -17.69
N ILE A 135 -10.49 24.05 -16.84
CA ILE A 135 -10.56 25.42 -16.34
C ILE A 135 -9.44 26.25 -16.95
N ARG A 136 -8.19 25.87 -16.67
CA ARG A 136 -7.00 26.61 -17.11
C ARG A 136 -5.74 25.76 -17.06
N ASN A 137 -4.66 26.31 -17.61
CA ASN A 137 -3.31 25.77 -17.54
C ASN A 137 -2.37 26.82 -16.99
N TYR A 138 -1.49 26.43 -16.07
CA TYR A 138 -0.43 27.30 -15.56
C TYR A 138 0.86 27.16 -16.37
N LYS A 139 1.82 28.05 -16.11
CA LYS A 139 3.16 28.06 -16.73
C LYS A 139 4.23 28.31 -15.66
N PHE A 140 4.12 27.65 -14.53
CA PHE A 140 5.13 27.71 -13.49
C PHE A 140 6.37 26.94 -13.92
N SER A 141 7.55 27.49 -13.61
CA SER A 141 8.84 26.82 -13.81
C SER A 141 9.04 25.71 -12.78
N SER A 142 9.72 24.63 -13.17
CA SER A 142 10.07 23.52 -12.28
C SER A 142 8.87 22.92 -11.54
N PHE A 143 7.74 22.83 -12.25
CA PHE A 143 6.49 22.34 -11.68
C PHE A 143 6.33 20.84 -11.91
N THR A 144 6.11 20.13 -10.82
CA THR A 144 5.69 18.73 -10.73
C THR A 144 4.96 18.58 -9.39
N ASP A 145 4.32 17.45 -9.17
CA ASP A 145 3.77 17.03 -7.88
C ASP A 145 2.91 18.11 -7.18
N PRO A 146 1.87 18.59 -7.87
CA PRO A 146 0.98 19.58 -7.30
C PRO A 146 0.24 19.06 -6.07
N CYS A 147 -0.04 19.94 -5.13
CA CYS A 147 -1.03 19.75 -4.07
C CYS A 147 -1.95 20.95 -3.99
N LEU A 148 -3.25 20.70 -4.05
CA LEU A 148 -4.29 21.71 -3.84
C LEU A 148 -4.83 21.61 -2.42
N PHE A 149 -4.81 22.71 -1.68
CA PHE A 149 -5.33 22.79 -0.32
C PHE A 149 -6.34 23.93 -0.19
N LEU A 150 -7.58 23.60 0.17
CA LEU A 150 -8.62 24.57 0.48
C LEU A 150 -8.68 24.77 2.00
N ASP A 151 -8.48 26.00 2.46
CA ASP A 151 -8.55 26.34 3.87
C ASP A 151 -9.99 26.68 4.33
N ASP A 152 -10.20 26.72 5.64
CA ASP A 152 -11.49 27.00 6.27
C ASP A 152 -12.07 28.37 5.86
N ASP A 153 -11.19 29.34 5.57
CA ASP A 153 -11.55 30.68 5.09
C ASP A 153 -11.88 30.74 3.58
N LYS A 154 -11.93 29.58 2.93
CA LYS A 154 -12.24 29.37 1.50
C LYS A 154 -11.18 29.91 0.53
N ARG A 155 -9.96 30.13 1.00
CA ARG A 155 -8.81 30.41 0.13
C ARG A 155 -8.17 29.10 -0.31
N LEU A 156 -7.72 29.08 -1.56
CA LEU A 156 -7.10 27.91 -2.18
C LEU A 156 -5.60 28.15 -2.32
N TYR A 157 -4.82 27.15 -1.96
CA TYR A 157 -3.37 27.16 -2.05
C TYR A 157 -2.89 26.03 -2.96
N LEU A 158 -1.83 26.30 -3.72
CA LEU A 158 -1.14 25.36 -4.59
C LEU A 158 0.30 25.22 -4.13
N TYR A 159 0.70 23.99 -3.87
CA TYR A 159 2.07 23.60 -3.60
C TYR A 159 2.60 22.72 -4.72
N TYR A 160 3.90 22.77 -5.01
CA TYR A 160 4.50 21.96 -6.09
C TYR A 160 6.02 21.88 -5.96
N GLY A 161 6.61 20.91 -6.67
CA GLY A 161 8.06 20.75 -6.85
C GLY A 161 8.51 19.30 -6.70
N SER A 162 9.56 18.93 -7.44
CA SER A 162 10.32 17.69 -7.26
C SER A 162 11.77 17.94 -7.68
N ALA A 163 12.72 17.90 -6.73
CA ALA A 163 14.13 18.21 -7.01
C ALA A 163 15.09 17.60 -5.96
N ASP A 164 16.36 17.46 -6.35
CA ASP A 164 17.47 17.11 -5.44
C ASP A 164 18.09 18.32 -4.73
N ASN A 165 17.83 19.54 -5.23
CA ASN A 165 18.53 20.75 -4.80
C ASN A 165 17.66 22.02 -4.73
N LEU A 166 16.36 21.92 -5.01
CA LEU A 166 15.40 23.02 -4.90
C LEU A 166 14.40 22.75 -3.78
N PRO A 167 13.84 23.80 -3.15
CA PRO A 167 12.75 23.65 -2.21
C PRO A 167 11.46 23.23 -2.92
N LEU A 168 10.48 22.78 -2.14
CA LEU A 168 9.08 22.82 -2.55
C LEU A 168 8.57 24.26 -2.51
N TYR A 169 7.59 24.58 -3.35
CA TYR A 169 7.05 25.92 -3.51
C TYR A 169 5.57 26.00 -3.13
N GLY A 170 5.10 27.19 -2.77
CA GLY A 170 3.70 27.47 -2.44
C GLY A 170 3.23 28.83 -2.98
N ILE A 171 1.96 28.88 -3.39
CA ILE A 171 1.28 30.10 -3.84
C ILE A 171 -0.23 30.01 -3.58
N GLU A 172 -0.89 31.14 -3.37
CA GLU A 172 -2.35 31.22 -3.27
C GLU A 172 -2.98 31.37 -4.66
N LEU A 173 -4.18 30.83 -4.85
CA LEU A 173 -4.97 30.94 -6.08
C LEU A 173 -6.29 31.68 -5.81
N ASP A 174 -6.61 32.65 -6.67
CA ASP A 174 -7.85 33.43 -6.58
C ASP A 174 -9.05 32.64 -7.12
N VAL A 175 -9.78 31.96 -6.23
CA VAL A 175 -10.97 31.17 -6.58
C VAL A 175 -12.09 32.00 -7.23
N LYS A 176 -12.08 33.34 -7.12
CA LYS A 176 -13.07 34.24 -7.72
C LYS A 176 -12.61 34.82 -9.06
N ASN A 177 -11.31 34.83 -9.32
CA ASN A 177 -10.72 35.35 -10.55
C ASN A 177 -10.06 34.23 -11.35
N ASN A 178 -10.86 33.25 -11.77
CA ASN A 178 -10.42 32.12 -12.60
C ASN A 178 -9.17 31.40 -12.07
N PHE A 179 -8.94 31.37 -10.75
CA PHE A 179 -7.74 30.78 -10.14
C PHE A 179 -6.42 31.45 -10.57
N GLU A 180 -6.42 32.77 -10.79
CA GLU A 180 -5.16 33.50 -10.99
C GLU A 180 -4.27 33.42 -9.73
N PRO A 181 -2.94 33.27 -9.88
CA PRO A 181 -2.05 33.25 -8.73
C PRO A 181 -2.04 34.60 -7.99
N ILE A 182 -2.10 34.58 -6.66
CA ILE A 182 -2.05 35.75 -5.80
C ILE A 182 -0.65 35.85 -5.16
N GLY A 183 0.00 37.00 -5.33
CA GLY A 183 1.27 37.30 -4.68
C GLY A 183 2.48 36.65 -5.36
N LYS A 184 3.50 36.34 -4.56
CA LYS A 184 4.76 35.73 -5.02
C LYS A 184 4.82 34.26 -4.61
N ILE A 185 5.40 33.44 -5.47
CA ILE A 185 5.76 32.05 -5.16
C ILE A 185 6.73 32.06 -3.97
N GLN A 186 6.46 31.25 -2.96
CA GLN A 186 7.25 31.15 -1.72
C GLN A 186 7.95 29.79 -1.64
N PRO A 187 9.24 29.74 -1.28
CA PRO A 187 9.87 28.48 -0.90
C PRO A 187 9.31 27.99 0.44
N MET A 188 9.02 26.70 0.52
CA MET A 188 8.30 26.10 1.65
C MET A 188 9.26 25.31 2.55
N VAL A 189 9.81 24.21 2.02
CA VAL A 189 10.67 23.26 2.75
C VAL A 189 11.81 22.77 1.85
N SER A 190 12.91 22.30 2.43
CA SER A 190 14.09 21.79 1.74
C SER A 190 14.66 20.57 2.45
N LEU A 191 15.53 19.82 1.77
CA LEU A 191 16.27 18.71 2.36
C LEU A 191 17.38 19.21 3.29
N HIS A 192 17.65 18.42 4.32
CA HIS A 192 18.71 18.52 5.30
C HIS A 192 19.40 17.16 5.45
N LEU A 193 20.00 16.67 4.35
CA LEU A 193 20.65 15.35 4.24
C LEU A 193 21.77 15.09 5.25
N ASP A 194 22.38 16.15 5.77
CA ASP A 194 23.39 16.03 6.83
C ASP A 194 22.78 15.67 8.18
N LYS A 195 21.50 16.02 8.39
CA LYS A 195 20.78 15.97 9.68
C LYS A 195 19.77 14.83 9.79
N TYR A 196 18.99 14.57 8.74
CA TYR A 196 17.84 13.67 8.83
C TYR A 196 18.04 12.40 8.01
N GLY A 197 18.09 11.24 8.68
CA GLY A 197 18.36 9.96 8.02
C GLY A 197 17.27 9.53 7.04
N TRP A 198 16.02 9.89 7.32
CA TRP A 198 14.88 9.55 6.46
C TRP A 198 14.91 10.26 5.11
N GLU A 199 15.72 11.31 4.96
CA GLU A 199 15.91 11.97 3.67
C GLU A 199 17.01 11.32 2.83
N ASN A 200 17.67 10.27 3.33
CA ASN A 200 18.74 9.57 2.63
C ASN A 200 18.23 8.31 1.93
N LYS A 201 18.67 8.09 0.68
CA LYS A 201 18.32 6.93 -0.19
C LYS A 201 18.60 5.52 0.36
N GLY A 202 19.22 5.41 1.54
CA GLY A 202 19.63 4.14 2.12
C GLY A 202 20.60 3.35 1.25
N GLU A 203 20.48 2.02 1.32
CA GLU A 203 21.43 1.06 0.72
C GLU A 203 20.77 0.17 -0.35
N ASP A 204 19.59 0.57 -0.87
CA ASP A 204 18.86 -0.19 -1.89
C ASP A 204 19.58 -0.15 -3.25
N GLN A 205 20.51 -1.08 -3.46
CA GLN A 205 21.40 -1.12 -4.63
C GLN A 205 20.67 -1.31 -5.97
N LEU A 206 19.42 -1.79 -5.94
CA LEU A 206 18.58 -1.88 -7.15
C LEU A 206 18.26 -0.49 -7.72
N LEU A 207 18.29 0.54 -6.87
CA LEU A 207 18.03 1.93 -7.22
C LEU A 207 19.38 2.66 -7.30
N ASN A 208 20.10 2.53 -8.42
CA ASN A 208 21.37 3.25 -8.66
C ASN A 208 21.15 4.77 -8.88
N ILE A 209 20.33 5.41 -8.05
CA ILE A 209 20.03 6.84 -8.10
C ILE A 209 21.13 7.57 -7.30
N PRO A 210 21.84 8.55 -7.90
CA PRO A 210 22.99 9.16 -7.25
C PRO A 210 22.62 10.05 -6.04
N LYS A 211 21.44 10.68 -6.02
CA LYS A 211 21.04 11.67 -5.01
C LYS A 211 19.61 11.45 -4.49
N SER A 212 19.37 11.85 -3.25
CA SER A 212 18.02 11.94 -2.69
C SER A 212 17.21 13.03 -3.39
N TRP A 213 15.90 12.83 -3.45
CA TRP A 213 14.93 13.77 -4.01
C TRP A 213 13.91 14.19 -2.96
N LEU A 214 13.44 15.44 -3.08
CA LEU A 214 12.35 16.03 -2.32
C LEU A 214 11.17 16.24 -3.25
N GLU A 215 10.00 15.72 -2.89
CA GLU A 215 8.81 15.81 -3.74
C GLU A 215 7.49 15.64 -2.97
N GLY A 216 6.37 15.46 -3.67
CA GLY A 216 5.11 15.00 -3.08
C GLY A 216 4.57 15.87 -1.95
N ALA A 217 4.43 17.18 -2.17
CA ALA A 217 3.85 18.08 -1.17
C ALA A 217 2.43 17.64 -0.79
N TRP A 218 2.07 17.70 0.49
CA TRP A 218 0.67 17.58 0.94
C TRP A 218 0.42 18.45 2.16
N LEU A 219 -0.80 18.95 2.37
CA LEU A 219 -1.12 19.80 3.51
C LEU A 219 -2.39 19.35 4.22
N ASN A 220 -2.28 19.13 5.54
CA ASN A 220 -3.43 19.00 6.42
C ASN A 220 -3.48 20.16 7.40
N LYS A 221 -4.70 20.57 7.78
CA LYS A 221 -4.92 21.46 8.92
C LYS A 221 -5.50 20.65 10.07
N TYR A 222 -4.92 20.78 11.25
CA TYR A 222 -5.38 20.12 12.47
C TYR A 222 -5.23 21.06 13.65
N ARG A 223 -6.33 21.28 14.39
CA ARG A 223 -6.39 22.17 15.57
C ARG A 223 -5.73 23.55 15.36
N GLY A 224 -5.94 24.14 14.19
CA GLY A 224 -5.42 25.47 13.85
C GLY A 224 -3.95 25.51 13.43
N LYS A 225 -3.28 24.35 13.31
CA LYS A 225 -1.91 24.22 12.79
C LYS A 225 -1.93 23.55 11.42
N TYR A 226 -0.92 23.86 10.62
CA TYR A 226 -0.73 23.35 9.26
C TYR A 226 0.41 22.33 9.24
N TYR A 227 0.16 21.14 8.71
CA TYR A 227 1.06 19.99 8.67
C TYR A 227 1.49 19.75 7.23
N PHE A 228 2.59 20.39 6.83
CA PHE A 228 3.14 20.34 5.49
C PHE A 228 3.99 19.08 5.32
N GLN A 229 3.45 18.12 4.61
CA GLN A 229 4.07 16.83 4.31
C GLN A 229 4.91 16.93 3.04
N TYR A 230 5.94 16.09 2.97
CA TYR A 230 6.79 15.93 1.80
C TYR A 230 7.34 14.50 1.76
N ALA A 231 7.62 14.04 0.55
CA ALA A 231 8.21 12.74 0.28
C ALA A 231 9.72 12.85 0.05
N SER A 232 10.45 11.86 0.58
CA SER A 232 11.89 11.68 0.36
C SER A 232 12.25 10.22 0.63
N PRO A 233 13.33 9.62 0.09
CA PRO A 233 14.36 10.14 -0.82
C PRO A 233 14.13 9.89 -2.32
N LEU A 234 12.89 9.58 -2.74
CA LEU A 234 12.46 9.07 -4.07
C LEU A 234 12.57 7.54 -4.22
N GLN A 235 11.41 6.88 -4.20
CA GLN A 235 11.19 5.45 -4.40
C GLN A 235 11.95 4.50 -3.45
N GLY A 236 11.57 3.22 -3.51
CA GLY A 236 12.26 2.14 -2.83
C GLY A 236 11.89 1.94 -1.37
N LYS A 237 12.74 1.16 -0.68
CA LYS A 237 12.55 0.80 0.73
C LYS A 237 12.48 2.04 1.62
N GLU A 238 13.39 2.97 1.43
CA GLU A 238 13.47 4.15 2.29
C GLU A 238 12.38 5.19 2.02
N TYR A 239 11.52 4.99 1.01
CA TYR A 239 10.56 6.00 0.63
C TYR A 239 9.53 6.27 1.71
N ASN A 240 9.45 7.52 2.16
CA ASN A 240 8.67 7.94 3.31
C ASN A 240 8.12 9.33 3.12
N ASP A 241 7.13 9.67 3.95
CA ASP A 241 6.68 11.04 4.13
C ASP A 241 7.05 11.57 5.51
N ALA A 242 7.59 12.77 5.52
CA ALA A 242 7.93 13.55 6.69
C ALA A 242 7.11 14.85 6.68
N VAL A 243 7.05 15.53 7.83
CA VAL A 243 6.14 16.66 8.03
C VAL A 243 6.79 17.83 8.75
N TYR A 244 6.51 19.03 8.28
CA TYR A 244 6.75 20.29 8.98
C TYR A 244 5.44 20.86 9.52
N ILE A 245 5.51 21.64 10.60
CA ILE A 245 4.36 22.27 11.26
C ILE A 245 4.50 23.79 11.21
N GLY A 246 3.41 24.48 10.86
CA GLY A 246 3.35 25.94 10.75
C GLY A 246 2.02 26.52 11.22
N ASP A 247 1.98 27.85 11.30
CA ASP A 247 0.81 28.62 11.74
C ASP A 247 -0.04 29.19 10.60
N ASN A 248 0.49 29.17 9.37
CA ASN A 248 -0.21 29.66 8.18
C ASN A 248 -0.01 28.70 7.00
N PRO A 249 -0.91 28.68 5.99
CA PRO A 249 -0.79 27.81 4.83
C PRO A 249 0.52 27.99 4.05
N LEU A 250 1.03 29.23 3.99
CA LEU A 250 2.29 29.56 3.31
C LEU A 250 3.50 29.63 4.27
N GLY A 251 3.36 29.13 5.50
CA GLY A 251 4.44 29.08 6.49
C GLY A 251 4.62 30.36 7.32
N PRO A 252 5.78 30.55 7.97
CA PRO A 252 6.94 29.65 7.97
C PRO A 252 6.63 28.31 8.65
N TYR A 253 7.45 27.30 8.32
CA TYR A 253 7.31 25.91 8.76
C TYR A 253 8.52 25.47 9.58
N THR A 254 8.30 24.64 10.59
CA THR A 254 9.36 24.01 11.41
C THR A 254 9.21 22.50 11.36
N ILE A 255 10.32 21.75 11.23
CA ILE A 255 10.28 20.29 11.15
C ILE A 255 9.55 19.71 12.38
N ALA A 256 8.64 18.76 12.16
CA ALA A 256 8.00 18.05 13.26
C ALA A 256 9.03 17.12 13.93
N LYS A 257 8.83 16.87 15.23
CA LYS A 257 9.73 15.99 15.99
C LYS A 257 9.60 14.52 15.57
N GLN A 258 8.37 14.03 15.37
CA GLN A 258 8.09 12.60 15.12
C GLN A 258 8.23 12.24 13.63
N ASN A 259 9.36 12.56 13.02
CA ASN A 259 9.64 12.22 11.63
C ASN A 259 10.53 10.98 11.47
N PRO A 260 10.43 10.29 10.32
CA PRO A 260 9.38 10.44 9.31
C PRO A 260 8.03 9.95 9.86
N TYR A 261 6.91 10.61 9.56
CA TYR A 261 5.63 10.22 10.17
C TYR A 261 5.00 9.01 9.47
N ALA A 262 5.34 8.77 8.19
CA ALA A 262 4.91 7.59 7.43
C ALA A 262 6.09 6.89 6.76
N TYR A 263 6.39 5.68 7.24
CA TYR A 263 7.60 4.95 6.85
C TYR A 263 7.42 3.43 7.00
N LYS A 264 7.81 2.67 5.97
CA LYS A 264 7.72 1.20 5.93
C LYS A 264 8.92 0.62 5.16
N PRO A 265 10.13 0.55 5.75
CA PRO A 265 11.35 0.18 5.01
C PRO A 265 11.49 -1.31 4.69
N THR A 266 10.67 -2.14 5.30
CA THR A 266 10.83 -3.60 5.33
C THR A 266 9.49 -4.33 5.32
N GLY A 267 9.53 -5.62 5.03
CA GLY A 267 8.34 -6.44 4.78
C GLY A 267 8.09 -6.59 3.28
N PHE A 268 7.00 -7.26 2.93
CA PHE A 268 6.64 -7.57 1.55
C PHE A 268 6.32 -6.31 0.74
N ALA A 269 5.49 -5.42 1.29
CA ALA A 269 5.09 -4.16 0.66
C ALA A 269 5.79 -2.95 1.32
N PHE A 270 7.07 -2.75 1.00
CA PHE A 270 7.88 -1.63 1.53
C PHE A 270 7.70 -0.33 0.73
N GLY A 271 8.07 0.79 1.35
CA GLY A 271 7.82 2.15 0.88
C GLY A 271 6.49 2.68 1.38
N ALA A 272 6.42 3.96 1.72
CA ALA A 272 5.21 4.66 2.17
C ALA A 272 5.19 6.15 1.76
N GLY A 273 6.14 6.57 0.92
CA GLY A 273 6.28 7.96 0.50
C GLY A 273 5.34 8.34 -0.65
N HIS A 274 5.21 9.65 -0.84
CA HIS A 274 4.44 10.32 -1.89
C HIS A 274 3.04 9.76 -1.99
N GLY A 275 2.20 10.10 -1.01
CA GLY A 275 0.75 9.96 -1.10
C GLY A 275 0.08 11.05 -0.28
N ASN A 276 -1.05 10.76 0.36
CA ASN A 276 -1.80 11.78 1.05
C ASN A 276 -2.42 11.30 2.37
N THR A 277 -2.40 12.19 3.37
CA THR A 277 -3.14 11.98 4.62
C THR A 277 -4.58 12.51 4.47
N PHE A 278 -5.57 11.64 4.61
CA PHE A 278 -7.00 11.96 4.47
C PHE A 278 -7.84 11.41 5.63
N GLN A 279 -9.07 11.90 5.78
CA GLN A 279 -10.05 11.33 6.72
C GLN A 279 -11.06 10.47 5.98
N ASP A 280 -11.35 9.27 6.51
CA ASP A 280 -12.40 8.41 5.98
C ASP A 280 -13.82 8.90 6.35
N ASN A 281 -14.85 8.20 5.86
CA ASN A 281 -16.26 8.49 6.15
C ASN A 281 -16.63 8.50 7.65
N TYR A 282 -15.76 7.96 8.52
CA TYR A 282 -15.96 7.85 9.95
C TYR A 282 -15.06 8.79 10.74
N GLY A 283 -14.24 9.60 10.08
CA GLY A 283 -13.31 10.55 10.69
C GLY A 283 -12.00 9.92 11.18
N ASN A 284 -11.67 8.70 10.76
CA ASN A 284 -10.34 8.13 11.01
C ASN A 284 -9.35 8.67 9.99
N TYR A 285 -8.13 8.98 10.44
CA TYR A 285 -7.06 9.39 9.53
C TYR A 285 -6.38 8.18 8.91
N TRP A 286 -6.00 8.34 7.66
CA TRP A 286 -5.29 7.35 6.86
C TRP A 286 -4.21 8.06 6.06
N HIS A 287 -3.14 7.33 5.78
CA HIS A 287 -2.11 7.70 4.84
C HIS A 287 -2.15 6.74 3.66
N THR A 288 -2.28 7.25 2.44
CA THR A 288 -1.94 6.48 1.23
C THR A 288 -0.46 6.67 0.93
N GLY A 289 0.20 5.65 0.40
CA GLY A 289 1.61 5.76 0.04
C GLY A 289 2.01 4.86 -1.12
N THR A 290 3.23 5.08 -1.60
CA THR A 290 3.79 4.35 -2.74
C THR A 290 4.67 3.18 -2.26
N VAL A 291 4.37 1.98 -2.77
CA VAL A 291 5.12 0.74 -2.56
C VAL A 291 6.07 0.52 -3.73
N GLY A 292 7.33 0.16 -3.43
CA GLY A 292 8.32 -0.17 -4.46
C GLY A 292 8.24 -1.64 -4.90
N VAL A 293 8.14 -1.89 -6.21
CA VAL A 293 8.40 -3.22 -6.81
C VAL A 293 9.73 -3.16 -7.55
N ASN A 294 9.88 -2.23 -8.49
CA ASN A 294 11.15 -1.87 -9.11
C ASN A 294 11.96 -3.06 -9.71
N ILE A 295 11.30 -4.06 -10.31
CA ILE A 295 11.97 -5.23 -10.90
C ILE A 295 12.41 -4.90 -12.32
N TYR A 296 11.48 -4.44 -13.15
CA TYR A 296 11.73 -4.17 -14.57
C TYR A 296 11.92 -2.68 -14.85
N HIS A 297 11.43 -1.81 -13.99
CA HIS A 297 11.55 -0.37 -14.17
C HIS A 297 11.58 0.38 -12.85
N LEU A 298 12.25 1.53 -12.83
CA LEU A 298 12.36 2.35 -11.62
C LEU A 298 10.99 2.76 -11.05
N PHE A 299 9.98 2.96 -11.89
CA PHE A 299 8.63 3.36 -11.46
C PHE A 299 7.61 2.21 -11.43
N GLU A 300 8.06 0.96 -11.51
CA GLU A 300 7.21 -0.19 -11.22
C GLU A 300 6.82 -0.19 -9.73
N ARG A 301 5.61 0.29 -9.44
CA ARG A 301 5.16 0.68 -8.10
C ARG A 301 3.72 0.26 -7.85
N ARG A 302 3.36 0.17 -6.57
CA ARG A 302 2.00 -0.14 -6.09
C ARG A 302 1.59 0.85 -5.00
N ILE A 303 0.38 0.69 -4.47
CA ILE A 303 -0.18 1.58 -3.44
C ILE A 303 -0.34 0.81 -2.13
N ASN A 304 -0.08 1.49 -1.02
CA ASN A 304 -0.51 1.04 0.30
C ASN A 304 -1.48 2.02 0.97
N LEU A 305 -2.21 1.50 1.94
CA LEU A 305 -3.07 2.23 2.85
C LEU A 305 -2.64 1.93 4.29
N ILE A 306 -2.25 2.96 5.03
CA ILE A 306 -1.68 2.87 6.38
C ILE A 306 -2.52 3.72 7.34
N PRO A 307 -2.98 3.20 8.49
CA PRO A 307 -3.71 4.00 9.47
C PRO A 307 -2.86 5.14 10.03
N ALA A 308 -3.44 6.33 10.17
CA ALA A 308 -2.77 7.52 10.71
C ALA A 308 -3.57 8.15 11.85
N ALA A 309 -2.91 8.95 12.68
CA ALA A 309 -3.55 9.70 13.75
C ALA A 309 -2.68 10.88 14.22
N PHE A 310 -3.28 11.75 15.02
CA PHE A 310 -2.59 12.73 15.82
C PHE A 310 -2.55 12.25 17.27
N ASP A 311 -1.38 12.25 17.90
CA ASP A 311 -1.25 11.92 19.31
C ASP A 311 -1.75 13.06 20.23
N LYS A 312 -1.74 12.83 21.55
CA LYS A 312 -2.22 13.81 22.54
C LYS A 312 -1.40 15.11 22.58
N GLU A 313 -0.19 15.11 22.02
CA GLU A 313 0.66 16.28 21.85
C GLU A 313 0.65 16.80 20.39
N ASP A 314 -0.41 16.45 19.64
CA ASP A 314 -0.67 16.87 18.27
C ASP A 314 0.44 16.46 17.27
N ASN A 315 1.21 15.41 17.55
CA ASN A 315 2.15 14.86 16.57
C ASN A 315 1.39 13.95 15.60
N LEU A 316 1.50 14.24 14.30
CA LEU A 316 1.04 13.33 13.24
C LEU A 316 1.95 12.11 13.22
N TYR A 317 1.35 10.92 13.12
CA TYR A 317 2.06 9.65 12.92
C TYR A 317 1.17 8.67 12.14
N SER A 318 1.80 7.68 11.52
CA SER A 318 1.12 6.52 10.95
C SER A 318 1.58 5.23 11.63
N ASN A 319 0.75 4.20 11.57
CA ASN A 319 1.06 2.89 12.12
C ASN A 319 1.33 1.89 10.99
N SER A 320 2.59 1.78 10.59
CA SER A 320 3.03 0.83 9.56
C SER A 320 3.38 -0.56 10.11
N TYR A 321 3.12 -0.82 11.40
CA TYR A 321 3.46 -2.09 12.07
C TYR A 321 2.72 -3.25 11.40
N LEU A 322 3.46 -4.13 10.72
CA LEU A 322 2.90 -5.22 9.91
C LEU A 322 1.87 -4.74 8.87
N ALA A 323 1.96 -3.51 8.35
CA ALA A 323 0.96 -2.96 7.41
C ALA A 323 0.80 -3.76 6.10
N ASP A 324 1.68 -4.69 5.82
CA ASP A 324 1.64 -5.68 4.74
C ASP A 324 1.03 -7.03 5.16
N TYR A 325 0.38 -7.10 6.33
CA TYR A 325 -0.43 -8.22 6.83
C TYR A 325 -1.92 -7.82 6.87
N PRO A 326 -2.86 -8.75 7.04
CA PRO A 326 -4.28 -8.43 7.10
C PRO A 326 -4.66 -7.46 8.24
N HIS A 327 -5.29 -6.34 7.88
CA HIS A 327 -5.82 -5.32 8.77
C HIS A 327 -7.33 -5.15 8.56
N TYR A 328 -8.07 -4.80 9.61
CA TYR A 328 -9.48 -4.46 9.49
C TYR A 328 -9.68 -3.09 8.83
N ILE A 329 -10.66 -2.99 7.93
CA ILE A 329 -11.21 -1.70 7.52
C ILE A 329 -12.31 -1.30 8.51
N PRO A 330 -12.16 -0.20 9.26
CA PRO A 330 -13.13 0.23 10.24
C PRO A 330 -14.40 0.76 9.58
N ASN A 331 -15.54 0.46 10.20
CA ASN A 331 -16.86 0.98 9.85
C ASN A 331 -17.40 1.95 10.92
N LYS A 332 -16.49 2.55 11.70
CA LYS A 332 -16.78 3.45 12.82
C LYS A 332 -15.57 4.32 13.13
N ASN A 333 -15.80 5.39 13.89
CA ASN A 333 -14.73 6.22 14.42
C ASN A 333 -13.95 5.47 15.52
N LEU A 334 -12.62 5.42 15.39
CA LEU A 334 -11.70 4.72 16.28
C LEU A 334 -11.05 5.62 17.32
N LYS A 335 -11.38 6.91 17.34
CA LYS A 335 -10.88 7.91 18.28
C LYS A 335 -9.34 7.95 18.33
N GLY A 336 -8.71 7.87 17.16
CA GLY A 336 -7.25 7.88 17.01
C GLY A 336 -6.56 6.53 17.27
N ASN A 337 -7.30 5.46 17.58
CA ASN A 337 -6.69 4.13 17.62
C ASN A 337 -6.34 3.65 16.20
N THR A 338 -5.06 3.41 15.96
CA THR A 338 -4.50 2.96 14.68
C THR A 338 -4.13 1.48 14.67
N ASP A 339 -4.40 0.72 15.74
CA ASP A 339 -4.18 -0.73 15.76
C ASP A 339 -5.35 -1.45 15.08
N LEU A 340 -5.16 -1.79 13.80
CA LEU A 340 -6.14 -2.53 12.99
C LEU A 340 -5.66 -3.95 12.67
N PHE A 341 -4.52 -4.38 13.20
CA PHE A 341 -3.96 -5.69 12.88
C PHE A 341 -4.91 -6.80 13.34
N THR A 342 -5.23 -7.71 12.44
CA THR A 342 -6.18 -8.81 12.71
C THR A 342 -5.65 -9.86 13.69
N GLY A 343 -4.33 -9.87 13.93
CA GLY A 343 -3.65 -10.97 14.61
C GLY A 343 -3.41 -12.19 13.71
N TRP A 344 -3.73 -12.10 12.41
CA TRP A 344 -3.48 -13.18 11.46
C TRP A 344 -2.04 -13.12 10.97
N MET A 345 -1.26 -14.11 11.38
CA MET A 345 0.15 -14.24 11.06
C MET A 345 0.32 -14.89 9.69
N LEU A 346 1.44 -14.60 9.04
CA LEU A 346 1.86 -15.26 7.82
C LEU A 346 2.32 -16.68 8.14
N LEU A 347 1.75 -17.65 7.42
CA LEU A 347 1.98 -19.08 7.61
C LEU A 347 2.90 -19.67 6.53
N SER A 348 3.02 -18.99 5.39
CA SER A 348 3.72 -19.50 4.21
C SER A 348 5.20 -19.16 4.14
N TYR A 349 5.71 -18.26 5.00
CA TYR A 349 7.11 -17.82 4.95
C TYR A 349 8.11 -18.98 5.01
N ASN A 350 8.98 -19.04 4.00
CA ASN A 350 10.06 -20.01 3.85
C ASN A 350 9.61 -21.48 4.01
N LYS A 351 8.37 -21.77 3.64
CA LYS A 351 7.82 -23.12 3.64
C LYS A 351 8.19 -23.85 2.36
N LYS A 352 8.09 -25.18 2.38
CA LYS A 352 8.47 -26.03 1.24
C LYS A 352 7.49 -25.86 0.09
N VAL A 353 8.02 -25.69 -1.12
CA VAL A 353 7.25 -25.47 -2.33
C VAL A 353 7.58 -26.55 -3.37
N GLU A 354 6.55 -27.08 -4.02
CA GLU A 354 6.62 -27.93 -5.21
C GLU A 354 5.92 -27.20 -6.36
N THR A 355 6.39 -27.39 -7.59
CA THR A 355 5.83 -26.67 -8.76
C THR A 355 5.74 -27.59 -9.97
N SER A 356 4.84 -27.29 -10.90
CA SER A 356 4.73 -27.98 -12.19
C SER A 356 6.01 -27.87 -13.03
N SER A 357 6.62 -26.69 -13.04
CA SER A 357 7.84 -26.40 -13.80
C SER A 357 8.56 -25.18 -13.21
N VAL A 358 9.83 -25.02 -13.57
CA VAL A 358 10.68 -23.90 -13.12
C VAL A 358 11.39 -23.32 -14.34
N LEU A 359 11.21 -22.02 -14.57
CA LEU A 359 12.05 -21.24 -15.47
C LEU A 359 13.42 -21.04 -14.81
N GLU A 360 14.49 -21.20 -15.59
CA GLU A 360 15.86 -21.08 -15.08
C GLU A 360 16.07 -19.77 -14.30
N ASN A 361 16.64 -19.88 -13.09
CA ASN A 361 16.88 -18.80 -12.12
C ASN A 361 15.65 -18.21 -11.39
N PHE A 362 14.43 -18.71 -11.62
CA PHE A 362 13.21 -18.26 -10.94
C PHE A 362 12.66 -19.35 -10.01
N ASN A 363 13.40 -19.64 -8.94
CA ASN A 363 13.16 -20.80 -8.07
C ASN A 363 11.84 -20.72 -7.28
N PRO A 364 11.19 -21.86 -6.95
CA PRO A 364 9.94 -21.92 -6.20
C PRO A 364 9.94 -21.18 -4.85
N GLU A 365 11.06 -21.16 -4.14
CA GLU A 365 11.21 -20.57 -2.81
C GLU A 365 10.99 -19.05 -2.82
N ASN A 366 11.26 -18.40 -3.96
CA ASN A 366 11.04 -16.97 -4.14
C ASN A 366 9.55 -16.56 -4.07
N ALA A 367 8.61 -17.50 -4.18
CA ALA A 367 7.18 -17.20 -4.00
C ALA A 367 6.76 -17.06 -2.53
N VAL A 368 7.67 -17.39 -1.59
CA VAL A 368 7.39 -17.47 -0.16
C VAL A 368 8.53 -16.89 0.70
N ASP A 369 9.39 -16.07 0.11
CA ASP A 369 10.54 -15.45 0.79
C ASP A 369 10.21 -14.06 1.40
N GLU A 370 8.95 -13.61 1.24
CA GLU A 370 8.45 -12.31 1.68
C GLU A 370 9.17 -11.10 1.07
N ASN A 371 9.60 -11.22 -0.18
CA ASN A 371 10.15 -10.13 -0.95
C ASN A 371 9.42 -9.97 -2.29
N ILE A 372 8.66 -8.87 -2.44
CA ILE A 372 7.90 -8.59 -3.67
C ILE A 372 8.76 -8.47 -4.94
N ARG A 373 10.09 -8.28 -4.79
CA ARG A 373 11.03 -8.14 -5.90
C ARG A 373 11.60 -9.46 -6.43
N THR A 374 11.43 -10.55 -5.68
CA THR A 374 11.79 -11.91 -6.09
C THR A 374 10.52 -12.68 -6.40
N PHE A 375 10.62 -13.66 -7.31
CA PHE A 375 9.47 -14.46 -7.69
C PHE A 375 9.89 -15.82 -8.25
N TRP A 376 8.96 -16.77 -8.14
CA TRP A 376 8.99 -18.00 -8.92
C TRP A 376 8.32 -17.76 -10.28
N SER A 377 8.82 -18.43 -11.32
CA SER A 377 8.15 -18.49 -12.62
C SER A 377 8.11 -19.93 -13.13
N ALA A 378 6.95 -20.37 -13.59
CA ALA A 378 6.81 -21.55 -14.43
C ALA A 378 7.52 -21.34 -15.79
N LYS A 379 7.81 -22.44 -16.49
CA LYS A 379 8.36 -22.40 -17.86
C LYS A 379 7.38 -21.79 -18.87
N THR A 380 6.07 -21.88 -18.61
CA THR A 380 5.01 -21.39 -19.49
C THR A 380 3.94 -20.63 -18.72
N GLY A 381 3.08 -19.92 -19.44
CA GLY A 381 1.81 -19.38 -18.93
C GLY A 381 0.61 -20.30 -19.20
N ASN A 382 0.85 -21.56 -19.58
CA ASN A 382 -0.21 -22.47 -20.01
C ASN A 382 -1.12 -22.88 -18.84
N LYS A 383 -2.39 -23.14 -19.17
CA LYS A 383 -3.33 -23.77 -18.23
C LYS A 383 -2.75 -25.06 -17.66
N GLY A 384 -2.82 -25.21 -16.34
CA GLY A 384 -2.33 -26.39 -15.62
C GLY A 384 -0.94 -26.22 -14.99
N GLU A 385 -0.21 -25.13 -15.23
CA GLU A 385 0.95 -24.78 -14.40
C GLU A 385 0.48 -24.55 -12.95
N TRP A 386 1.22 -25.03 -11.95
CA TRP A 386 0.80 -24.98 -10.55
C TRP A 386 1.97 -24.79 -9.59
N LEU A 387 1.67 -24.22 -8.43
CA LEU A 387 2.56 -24.13 -7.28
C LEU A 387 1.82 -24.70 -6.06
N SER A 388 2.45 -25.62 -5.34
CA SER A 388 1.93 -26.26 -4.13
C SER A 388 2.85 -26.06 -2.95
N LEU A 389 2.29 -25.59 -1.85
CA LEU A 389 2.94 -25.27 -0.60
C LEU A 389 2.64 -26.34 0.46
N ASP A 390 3.64 -26.77 1.22
CA ASP A 390 3.48 -27.53 2.46
C ASP A 390 3.75 -26.62 3.66
N LEU A 391 2.71 -26.26 4.43
CA LEU A 391 2.84 -25.51 5.67
C LEU A 391 3.53 -26.30 6.81
N GLU A 392 3.91 -27.56 6.55
CA GLU A 392 4.59 -28.51 7.44
C GLU A 392 3.70 -29.12 8.52
N LYS A 393 2.60 -28.44 8.86
CA LYS A 393 1.53 -28.91 9.74
C LYS A 393 0.22 -28.20 9.43
N GLU A 394 -0.85 -28.66 10.08
CA GLU A 394 -2.17 -28.03 9.96
C GLU A 394 -2.19 -26.65 10.66
N TYR A 395 -2.70 -25.65 9.96
CA TYR A 395 -2.99 -24.32 10.50
C TYR A 395 -4.45 -23.94 10.34
N THR A 396 -4.91 -23.01 11.17
CA THR A 396 -6.19 -22.32 10.91
C THR A 396 -5.94 -21.16 9.96
N VAL A 397 -6.41 -21.26 8.72
CA VAL A 397 -6.25 -20.24 7.68
C VAL A 397 -7.47 -19.32 7.64
N ARG A 398 -7.23 -18.02 7.48
CA ARG A 398 -8.24 -16.94 7.50
C ARG A 398 -8.25 -16.10 6.23
N ALA A 399 -7.12 -15.95 5.57
CA ALA A 399 -7.01 -15.18 4.34
C ALA A 399 -5.86 -15.67 3.46
N ILE A 400 -5.94 -15.37 2.17
CA ILE A 400 -4.88 -15.64 1.18
C ILE A 400 -4.68 -14.38 0.34
N GLN A 401 -3.43 -13.99 0.11
CA GLN A 401 -3.06 -12.99 -0.88
C GLN A 401 -2.18 -13.63 -1.95
N ILE A 402 -2.53 -13.44 -3.22
CA ILE A 402 -1.69 -13.81 -4.35
C ILE A 402 -1.10 -12.56 -4.96
N ASN A 403 0.23 -12.54 -5.06
CA ASN A 403 0.96 -11.47 -5.71
C ASN A 403 1.60 -12.06 -6.96
N PHE A 404 1.01 -11.75 -8.11
CA PHE A 404 1.53 -12.14 -9.41
C PHE A 404 2.66 -11.20 -9.83
N THR A 405 3.60 -11.73 -10.60
CA THR A 405 4.61 -10.93 -11.29
C THR A 405 4.42 -11.11 -12.77
N ASP A 406 4.27 -10.02 -13.52
CA ASP A 406 4.17 -10.12 -14.97
C ASP A 406 5.57 -10.45 -15.53
N LYS A 407 5.72 -11.62 -16.16
CA LYS A 407 7.00 -12.12 -16.69
C LYS A 407 6.87 -12.42 -18.18
N ASP A 408 7.79 -11.89 -18.99
CA ASP A 408 7.79 -11.98 -20.45
C ASP A 408 6.50 -11.47 -21.09
N THR A 409 5.97 -10.35 -20.56
CA THR A 409 4.77 -9.70 -21.09
C THR A 409 5.09 -8.59 -22.08
N GLU A 410 4.27 -8.50 -23.12
CA GLU A 410 4.29 -7.45 -24.15
C GLU A 410 3.07 -6.52 -24.06
N LEU A 411 2.13 -6.78 -23.14
CA LEU A 411 0.90 -6.00 -22.99
C LEU A 411 1.19 -4.55 -22.63
N LEU A 412 0.41 -3.63 -23.19
CA LEU A 412 0.51 -2.19 -22.88
C LEU A 412 -0.85 -1.63 -22.47
N GLY A 413 -0.84 -0.66 -21.56
CA GLY A 413 -2.04 0.04 -21.11
C GLY A 413 -3.12 -0.90 -20.54
N ARG A 414 -4.39 -0.56 -20.82
CA ARG A 414 -5.57 -1.39 -20.48
C ARG A 414 -6.10 -2.08 -21.75
N ALA A 415 -5.23 -2.78 -22.47
CA ALA A 415 -5.63 -3.58 -23.62
C ALA A 415 -6.71 -4.62 -23.24
N ASP A 416 -7.46 -5.11 -24.24
CA ASP A 416 -8.44 -6.17 -24.04
C ASP A 416 -7.72 -7.52 -23.93
N TYR A 417 -7.46 -7.95 -22.70
CA TYR A 417 -6.88 -9.25 -22.38
C TYR A 417 -7.66 -9.92 -21.26
N LYS A 418 -7.53 -11.25 -21.16
CA LYS A 418 -8.10 -12.00 -20.03
C LYS A 418 -7.20 -11.81 -18.81
N PRO A 419 -7.74 -11.47 -17.63
CA PRO A 419 -6.92 -11.33 -16.43
C PRO A 419 -6.38 -12.69 -15.97
N TYR A 420 -5.61 -12.69 -14.87
CA TYR A 420 -5.26 -13.92 -14.18
C TYR A 420 -6.52 -14.71 -13.80
N GLN A 421 -6.56 -15.98 -14.19
CA GLN A 421 -7.59 -16.95 -13.81
C GLN A 421 -6.90 -18.15 -13.20
N TYR A 422 -7.41 -18.65 -12.08
CA TYR A 422 -6.77 -19.71 -11.32
C TYR A 422 -7.76 -20.40 -10.38
N VAL A 423 -7.35 -21.53 -9.82
CA VAL A 423 -8.05 -22.20 -8.73
C VAL A 423 -7.06 -22.41 -7.59
N ILE A 424 -7.50 -22.16 -6.36
CA ILE A 424 -6.76 -22.51 -5.14
C ILE A 424 -7.49 -23.67 -4.46
N GLU A 425 -6.74 -24.72 -4.19
CA GLU A 425 -7.19 -25.90 -3.48
C GLU A 425 -6.37 -26.08 -2.20
N TYR A 426 -6.94 -26.78 -1.22
CA TYR A 426 -6.23 -27.15 -0.01
C TYR A 426 -6.43 -28.64 0.32
N SER A 427 -5.49 -29.18 1.10
CA SER A 427 -5.48 -30.59 1.51
C SER A 427 -4.78 -30.77 2.85
N ASN A 428 -5.09 -31.85 3.55
CA ASN A 428 -4.35 -32.29 4.75
C ASN A 428 -3.46 -33.52 4.50
N ASP A 429 -3.56 -34.16 3.33
CA ASP A 429 -2.87 -35.42 3.02
C ASP A 429 -2.21 -35.47 1.63
N LYS A 430 -2.21 -34.34 0.88
CA LYS A 430 -1.78 -34.22 -0.53
C LYS A 430 -2.54 -35.08 -1.53
N LYS A 431 -3.57 -35.81 -1.12
CA LYS A 431 -4.34 -36.74 -1.97
C LYS A 431 -5.75 -36.23 -2.21
N ASN A 432 -6.44 -35.87 -1.15
CA ASN A 432 -7.79 -35.33 -1.18
C ASN A 432 -7.70 -33.81 -1.17
N TRP A 433 -8.13 -33.19 -2.27
CA TRP A 433 -8.07 -31.75 -2.47
C TRP A 433 -9.49 -31.17 -2.47
N GLU A 434 -9.67 -30.09 -1.73
CA GLU A 434 -10.91 -29.31 -1.72
C GLU A 434 -10.66 -27.94 -2.36
N VAL A 435 -11.56 -27.51 -3.22
CA VAL A 435 -11.51 -26.18 -3.82
C VAL A 435 -11.82 -25.13 -2.74
N LEU A 436 -10.89 -24.20 -2.55
CA LEU A 436 -11.02 -23.09 -1.60
C LEU A 436 -11.45 -21.80 -2.30
N ILE A 437 -10.81 -21.47 -3.42
CA ILE A 437 -11.10 -20.28 -4.23
C ILE A 437 -11.14 -20.71 -5.70
N ASP A 438 -12.26 -20.48 -6.36
CA ASP A 438 -12.39 -20.68 -7.80
C ASP A 438 -12.48 -19.33 -8.53
N LYS A 439 -11.39 -18.99 -9.22
CA LYS A 439 -11.23 -17.80 -10.07
C LYS A 439 -10.99 -18.21 -11.53
N SER A 440 -11.43 -19.41 -11.93
CA SER A 440 -11.25 -19.93 -13.28
C SER A 440 -11.98 -19.12 -14.36
N ASN A 441 -13.02 -18.37 -13.98
CA ASN A 441 -13.76 -17.42 -14.82
C ASN A 441 -13.59 -15.97 -14.36
N ASN A 442 -12.51 -15.65 -13.66
CA ASN A 442 -12.25 -14.29 -13.16
C ASN A 442 -12.23 -13.27 -14.31
N ALA A 443 -12.88 -12.13 -14.08
CA ALA A 443 -12.95 -10.99 -15.01
C ALA A 443 -12.26 -9.73 -14.45
N ASN A 444 -11.84 -9.75 -13.18
CA ASN A 444 -11.19 -8.61 -12.54
C ASN A 444 -9.67 -8.75 -12.60
N ASP A 445 -9.00 -7.74 -13.15
CA ASP A 445 -7.56 -7.74 -13.37
C ASP A 445 -6.80 -7.26 -12.13
N TYR A 446 -6.68 -8.14 -11.14
CA TYR A 446 -6.09 -7.86 -9.83
C TYR A 446 -4.76 -8.61 -9.65
N PRO A 447 -3.59 -7.95 -9.82
CA PRO A 447 -2.29 -8.61 -9.67
C PRO A 447 -1.89 -8.89 -8.22
N HIS A 448 -2.57 -8.28 -7.24
CA HIS A 448 -2.35 -8.44 -5.80
C HIS A 448 -3.63 -8.94 -5.10
N ASP A 449 -4.22 -10.00 -5.64
CA ASP A 449 -5.56 -10.48 -5.29
C ASP A 449 -5.60 -10.97 -3.83
N TYR A 450 -6.38 -10.29 -2.99
CA TYR A 450 -6.55 -10.60 -1.57
C TYR A 450 -7.94 -11.16 -1.30
N PHE A 451 -7.99 -12.27 -0.56
CA PHE A 451 -9.22 -12.95 -0.16
C PHE A 451 -9.28 -13.16 1.34
N GLU A 452 -10.27 -12.53 1.97
CA GLU A 452 -10.73 -12.92 3.29
C GLU A 452 -11.68 -14.13 3.17
N LEU A 453 -11.36 -15.22 3.87
CA LEU A 453 -12.20 -16.42 3.83
C LEU A 453 -13.45 -16.21 4.69
N SER A 454 -14.62 -16.46 4.10
CA SER A 454 -15.92 -16.38 4.80
C SER A 454 -16.01 -17.29 6.04
N LYS A 455 -15.25 -18.38 6.02
CA LYS A 455 -15.02 -19.27 7.16
C LYS A 455 -13.55 -19.68 7.14
N SER A 456 -12.94 -19.73 8.32
CA SER A 456 -11.59 -20.29 8.42
C SER A 456 -11.58 -21.76 8.04
N VAL A 457 -10.52 -22.19 7.38
CA VAL A 457 -10.28 -23.60 7.07
C VAL A 457 -9.08 -24.12 7.85
N LYS A 458 -9.04 -25.43 8.05
CA LYS A 458 -7.89 -26.13 8.61
C LYS A 458 -7.18 -26.88 7.48
N GLY A 459 -5.98 -26.45 7.16
CA GLY A 459 -5.23 -26.98 6.03
C GLY A 459 -3.73 -27.04 6.31
N ARG A 460 -3.05 -27.97 5.66
CA ARG A 460 -1.59 -28.08 5.63
C ARG A 460 -1.02 -27.79 4.26
N TYR A 461 -1.63 -28.32 3.21
CA TYR A 461 -1.19 -28.16 1.84
C TYR A 461 -2.10 -27.21 1.10
N PHE A 462 -1.53 -26.31 0.33
CA PHE A 462 -2.28 -25.36 -0.50
C PHE A 462 -1.69 -25.39 -1.91
N ARG A 463 -2.52 -25.37 -2.94
CA ARG A 463 -2.08 -25.37 -4.33
C ARG A 463 -2.83 -24.32 -5.12
N ILE A 464 -2.11 -23.48 -5.83
CA ILE A 464 -2.66 -22.62 -6.87
C ILE A 464 -2.39 -23.24 -8.23
N THR A 465 -3.41 -23.36 -9.07
CA THR A 465 -3.32 -23.87 -10.44
C THR A 465 -3.77 -22.80 -11.43
N ASN A 466 -2.90 -22.49 -12.39
CA ASN A 466 -3.14 -21.53 -13.45
C ASN A 466 -4.22 -22.02 -14.42
N HIS A 467 -5.16 -21.14 -14.75
CA HIS A 467 -6.10 -21.30 -15.85
C HIS A 467 -5.80 -20.35 -17.01
N ASN A 468 -5.40 -19.12 -16.71
CA ASN A 468 -5.02 -18.10 -17.68
C ASN A 468 -4.07 -17.09 -17.02
N VAL A 469 -3.06 -16.65 -17.77
CA VAL A 469 -2.29 -15.44 -17.48
C VAL A 469 -2.66 -14.36 -18.50
N PRO A 470 -2.58 -13.07 -18.15
CA PRO A 470 -2.77 -11.98 -19.12
C PRO A 470 -1.88 -12.11 -20.36
N ASP A 471 -0.60 -12.40 -20.13
CA ASP A 471 0.42 -12.66 -21.15
C ASP A 471 1.63 -13.32 -20.49
N GLY A 472 2.56 -13.86 -21.30
CA GLY A 472 3.85 -14.34 -20.82
C GLY A 472 3.79 -15.62 -19.97
N LYS A 473 4.36 -15.58 -18.76
CA LYS A 473 4.56 -16.74 -17.87
C LYS A 473 3.69 -16.68 -16.63
N PHE A 474 3.37 -17.84 -16.06
CA PHE A 474 2.75 -17.92 -14.75
C PHE A 474 3.82 -17.73 -13.67
N ALA A 475 3.82 -16.56 -13.03
CA ALA A 475 4.83 -16.18 -12.05
C ALA A 475 4.20 -15.51 -10.82
N ILE A 476 4.76 -15.83 -9.65
CA ILE A 476 4.23 -15.45 -8.34
C ILE A 476 5.38 -14.94 -7.47
N SER A 477 5.29 -13.69 -7.01
CA SER A 477 6.19 -13.09 -6.00
C SER A 477 5.73 -13.36 -4.58
N GLY A 478 4.44 -13.67 -4.37
CA GLY A 478 3.94 -13.98 -3.04
C GLY A 478 2.71 -14.87 -3.07
N PHE A 479 2.85 -16.14 -2.65
CA PHE A 479 1.73 -16.98 -2.24
C PHE A 479 1.58 -16.90 -0.72
N ARG A 480 0.88 -15.86 -0.27
CA ARG A 480 0.85 -15.45 1.14
C ARG A 480 -0.40 -16.02 1.80
N ILE A 481 -0.21 -16.93 2.74
CA ILE A 481 -1.30 -17.59 3.48
C ILE A 481 -1.31 -17.05 4.91
N PHE A 482 -2.44 -16.50 5.34
CA PHE A 482 -2.58 -15.87 6.64
C PHE A 482 -3.55 -16.61 7.55
N GLY A 483 -3.23 -16.65 8.83
CA GLY A 483 -4.05 -17.34 9.81
C GLY A 483 -3.39 -17.40 11.17
N ARG A 484 -3.56 -18.53 11.86
CA ARG A 484 -2.97 -18.72 13.19
C ARG A 484 -2.53 -20.17 13.42
N GLY A 485 -1.33 -20.32 13.95
CA GLY A 485 -0.81 -21.56 14.53
C GLY A 485 -1.28 -21.83 15.95
N ASN A 486 -0.97 -23.04 16.41
CA ASN A 486 -1.29 -23.51 17.77
C ASN A 486 -0.03 -23.71 18.62
N ASP A 487 1.13 -23.20 18.18
CA ASP A 487 2.37 -23.32 18.94
C ASP A 487 2.43 -22.30 20.07
N LYS A 488 3.43 -22.47 20.95
CA LYS A 488 3.78 -21.44 21.91
C LYS A 488 4.30 -20.20 21.18
N LEU A 489 3.90 -19.03 21.69
CA LEU A 489 4.50 -17.76 21.29
C LEU A 489 6.02 -17.79 21.52
N PRO A 490 6.80 -17.03 20.74
CA PRO A 490 8.23 -16.89 21.00
C PRO A 490 8.46 -16.27 22.39
N LYS A 491 9.62 -16.56 22.99
CA LYS A 491 10.01 -15.84 24.23
C LYS A 491 10.33 -14.38 23.91
N SER A 492 10.24 -13.52 24.91
CA SER A 492 10.71 -12.13 24.79
C SER A 492 12.20 -12.12 24.43
N VAL A 493 12.57 -11.20 23.55
CA VAL A 493 13.97 -10.96 23.16
C VAL A 493 14.75 -10.44 24.36
N VAL A 494 16.02 -10.87 24.49
CA VAL A 494 16.95 -10.44 25.53
C VAL A 494 18.27 -9.99 24.91
N ASN A 495 19.10 -9.32 25.70
CA ASN A 495 20.44 -8.87 25.29
C ASN A 495 20.43 -7.99 24.03
N VAL A 496 19.41 -7.11 23.91
CA VAL A 496 19.35 -6.11 22.85
C VAL A 496 20.52 -5.13 23.04
N LYS A 497 21.39 -5.05 22.04
CA LYS A 497 22.50 -4.10 21.96
C LYS A 497 22.22 -3.12 20.84
N ILE A 498 22.53 -1.85 21.08
CA ILE A 498 22.34 -0.76 20.13
C ILE A 498 23.69 -0.11 19.91
N GLU A 499 24.12 -0.05 18.66
CA GLU A 499 25.34 0.62 18.22
C GLU A 499 24.96 1.76 17.29
N ARG A 500 25.05 3.00 17.78
CA ARG A 500 24.90 4.20 16.96
C ARG A 500 26.19 4.39 16.17
N ASN A 501 26.09 4.59 14.86
CA ASN A 501 27.28 4.73 14.03
C ASN A 501 27.95 6.10 14.27
N ASP A 502 29.21 6.11 14.69
CA ASP A 502 29.95 7.33 15.01
C ASP A 502 30.27 8.20 13.77
N SER A 503 30.47 7.57 12.61
CA SER A 503 30.75 8.26 11.35
C SER A 503 29.49 8.80 10.67
N ASP A 504 28.34 8.17 10.92
CA ASP A 504 27.03 8.64 10.46
C ASP A 504 25.98 8.39 11.54
N LYS A 505 25.82 9.37 12.43
CA LYS A 505 24.83 9.31 13.51
C LYS A 505 23.39 9.26 13.01
N LYS A 506 23.08 9.23 11.71
CA LYS A 506 21.72 8.96 11.22
C LYS A 506 21.40 7.46 11.15
N LYS A 507 22.40 6.62 11.44
CA LYS A 507 22.30 5.16 11.39
C LYS A 507 22.53 4.52 12.78
N ALA A 508 21.81 3.44 13.04
CA ALA A 508 22.06 2.58 14.21
C ALA A 508 21.88 1.11 13.84
N THR A 509 22.76 0.25 14.34
CA THR A 509 22.62 -1.20 14.22
C THR A 509 22.17 -1.77 15.55
N LEU A 510 21.09 -2.55 15.53
CA LEU A 510 20.62 -3.31 16.67
C LEU A 510 20.97 -4.78 16.48
N THR A 511 21.36 -5.45 17.56
CA THR A 511 21.58 -6.90 17.61
C THR A 511 20.94 -7.49 18.86
N TRP A 512 20.53 -8.76 18.80
CA TRP A 512 19.90 -9.46 19.93
C TRP A 512 20.13 -10.97 19.87
N ASP A 513 19.80 -11.66 20.96
CA ASP A 513 19.89 -13.11 21.01
C ASP A 513 18.79 -13.79 20.19
N LYS A 514 19.16 -14.84 19.47
CA LYS A 514 18.21 -15.66 18.72
C LYS A 514 17.20 -16.34 19.64
N VAL A 515 15.91 -16.17 19.36
CA VAL A 515 14.80 -16.90 19.99
C VAL A 515 14.47 -18.14 19.17
N SER A 516 14.53 -19.32 19.79
CA SER A 516 14.52 -20.62 19.08
C SER A 516 13.28 -20.91 18.23
N ASN A 517 12.10 -20.40 18.63
CA ASN A 517 10.82 -20.59 17.94
C ASN A 517 10.28 -19.29 17.33
N ALA A 518 11.13 -18.29 17.10
CA ALA A 518 10.76 -17.08 16.38
C ALA A 518 10.99 -17.28 14.88
N THR A 519 10.00 -16.87 14.09
CA THR A 519 10.08 -16.76 12.63
C THR A 519 10.73 -15.45 12.23
N GLY A 520 10.52 -14.39 13.01
CA GLY A 520 11.17 -13.11 12.83
C GLY A 520 11.01 -12.15 13.99
N TYR A 521 11.48 -10.93 13.77
CA TYR A 521 11.52 -9.86 14.76
C TYR A 521 11.08 -8.53 14.16
N ILE A 522 10.56 -7.65 15.02
CA ILE A 522 10.21 -6.29 14.64
C ILE A 522 10.82 -5.34 15.65
N VAL A 523 11.80 -4.56 15.21
CA VAL A 523 12.32 -3.44 15.99
C VAL A 523 11.31 -2.31 15.91
N ARG A 524 10.76 -1.88 17.03
CA ARG A 524 9.97 -0.64 17.15
C ARG A 524 10.81 0.43 17.80
N TYR A 525 10.74 1.65 17.31
CA TYR A 525 11.56 2.75 17.81
C TYR A 525 10.88 4.11 17.65
N GLY A 526 11.36 5.09 18.41
CA GLY A 526 10.84 6.45 18.39
C GLY A 526 11.45 7.32 19.49
N LEU A 527 10.96 8.56 19.61
CA LEU A 527 11.57 9.58 20.47
C LEU A 527 11.08 9.54 21.93
N ALA A 528 10.16 8.65 22.27
CA ALA A 528 9.72 8.40 23.64
C ALA A 528 9.25 6.96 23.81
N LYS A 529 9.28 6.44 25.06
CA LYS A 529 8.91 5.06 25.39
C LYS A 529 7.49 4.69 24.97
N ASP A 530 6.56 5.64 25.00
CA ASP A 530 5.16 5.50 24.60
C ASP A 530 4.87 5.97 23.16
N LYS A 531 5.91 6.34 22.40
CA LYS A 531 5.81 6.88 21.03
C LYS A 531 6.74 6.15 20.05
N LEU A 532 6.65 4.83 20.03
CA LEU A 532 7.44 3.96 19.15
C LEU A 532 6.71 3.75 17.81
N TYR A 533 6.52 4.84 17.06
CA TYR A 533 5.71 4.85 15.84
C TYR A 533 6.42 4.22 14.63
N LEU A 534 7.75 4.12 14.68
CA LEU A 534 8.56 3.57 13.59
C LEU A 534 8.86 2.10 13.84
N ASN A 535 9.02 1.33 12.75
CA ASN A 535 9.40 -0.07 12.85
C ASN A 535 10.31 -0.53 11.70
N HIS A 536 11.05 -1.60 11.98
CA HIS A 536 11.90 -2.30 11.03
C HIS A 536 11.78 -3.81 11.30
N GLN A 537 11.25 -4.54 10.33
CA GLN A 537 10.96 -5.96 10.40
C GLN A 537 12.08 -6.74 9.73
N VAL A 538 12.54 -7.79 10.41
CA VAL A 538 13.46 -8.79 9.86
C VAL A 538 12.88 -10.17 10.12
N TYR A 539 13.19 -11.13 9.25
CA TYR A 539 12.80 -12.52 9.46
C TYR A 539 13.90 -13.26 10.22
N SER A 540 14.58 -14.23 9.62
CA SER A 540 15.56 -15.10 10.29
C SER A 540 16.76 -14.40 10.93
N ASP A 541 16.94 -13.11 10.69
CA ASP A 541 18.07 -12.31 11.18
C ASP A 541 17.89 -11.88 12.63
N THR A 542 19.01 -11.71 13.33
CA THR A 542 19.06 -11.21 14.71
C THR A 542 19.73 -9.85 14.80
N SER A 543 19.68 -9.11 13.70
CA SER A 543 20.20 -7.75 13.59
C SER A 543 19.33 -6.92 12.65
N ALA A 544 19.25 -5.62 12.90
CA ALA A 544 18.60 -4.66 12.00
C ALA A 544 19.38 -3.35 11.97
N THR A 545 19.52 -2.78 10.77
CA THR A 545 20.15 -1.47 10.57
C THR A 545 19.08 -0.45 10.28
N ILE A 546 18.94 0.52 11.17
CA ILE A 546 18.03 1.66 11.04
C ILE A 546 18.77 2.80 10.38
N LEU A 547 18.19 3.38 9.31
CA LEU A 547 18.81 4.41 8.47
C LEU A 547 18.13 5.78 8.59
N SER A 548 17.00 5.85 9.31
CA SER A 548 16.04 6.96 9.29
C SER A 548 16.13 7.89 10.50
N LEU A 549 17.29 7.98 11.17
CA LEU A 549 17.38 8.67 12.46
C LEU A 549 17.76 10.15 12.27
N ASP A 550 17.21 11.04 13.10
CA ASP A 550 17.76 12.38 13.29
C ASP A 550 19.13 12.25 13.99
N LYS A 551 20.17 12.86 13.42
CA LYS A 551 21.55 12.78 13.92
C LYS A 551 21.69 13.25 15.38
N ASP A 552 20.84 14.18 15.81
CA ASP A 552 20.96 14.88 17.11
C ASP A 552 19.97 14.35 18.16
N ALA A 553 19.08 13.42 17.79
CA ALA A 553 18.05 12.90 18.67
C ALA A 553 18.40 11.55 19.32
N GLU A 554 17.96 11.38 20.56
CA GLU A 554 17.98 10.10 21.27
C GLU A 554 16.71 9.30 20.95
N TYR A 555 16.86 7.98 20.82
CA TYR A 555 15.79 7.07 20.44
C TYR A 555 15.64 5.95 21.46
N PHE A 556 14.39 5.54 21.66
CA PHE A 556 14.03 4.33 22.39
C PHE A 556 13.78 3.21 21.40
N TYR A 557 14.16 1.99 21.77
CA TYR A 557 14.04 0.81 20.93
C TYR A 557 13.47 -0.34 21.74
N VAL A 558 12.62 -1.16 21.12
CA VAL A 558 12.16 -2.45 21.64
C VAL A 558 12.14 -3.46 20.49
N VAL A 559 12.40 -4.72 20.78
CA VAL A 559 12.39 -5.80 19.77
C VAL A 559 11.28 -6.78 20.11
N ASP A 560 10.25 -6.82 19.28
CA ASP A 560 9.21 -7.84 19.33
C ASP A 560 9.71 -9.10 18.61
N ALA A 561 9.35 -10.29 19.11
CA ALA A 561 9.55 -11.55 18.41
C ALA A 561 8.20 -12.11 17.96
N PHE A 562 8.13 -12.73 16.78
CA PHE A 562 6.89 -13.33 16.28
C PHE A 562 7.11 -14.70 15.64
N ASN A 563 6.04 -15.49 15.60
CA ASN A 563 5.94 -16.70 14.79
C ASN A 563 4.51 -16.86 14.24
N GLU A 564 4.21 -17.98 13.59
CA GLU A 564 2.90 -18.28 12.99
C GLU A 564 1.74 -18.28 14.00
N SER A 565 2.01 -18.32 15.31
CA SER A 565 1.01 -18.35 16.38
C SER A 565 0.74 -16.98 17.01
N GLY A 566 1.62 -16.00 16.79
CA GLY A 566 1.44 -14.62 17.24
C GLY A 566 2.74 -13.89 17.57
N ILE A 567 2.60 -12.80 18.32
CA ILE A 567 3.69 -11.85 18.64
C ILE A 567 3.89 -11.81 20.15
N THR A 568 5.15 -11.86 20.59
CA THR A 568 5.58 -11.51 21.93
C THR A 568 6.23 -10.14 21.90
N LYS A 569 5.59 -9.16 22.55
CA LYS A 569 6.09 -7.78 22.62
C LYS A 569 7.39 -7.71 23.43
N GLY A 570 8.34 -6.92 22.94
CA GLY A 570 9.56 -6.55 23.65
C GLY A 570 9.28 -5.62 24.82
N LYS A 571 10.27 -5.44 25.70
CA LYS A 571 10.21 -4.57 26.88
C LYS A 571 11.22 -3.45 26.79
#